data_AF-A0A1H6HZE6-F1
#
_entry.id   AF-A0A1H6HZE6-F1
#
_cell.length_a   1.000
_cell.length_b   1.000
_cell.length_c   1.000
_cell.angle_alpha   90.00
_cell.angle_beta   90.00
_cell.angle_gamma   90.00
#
_symmetry.space_group_name_H-M   'P 1'
#
loop_
_entity.id
_entity.type
_entity.pdbx_description
1 polymer ?
#
loop_
_entity_poly.entity_id
_entity_poly.type
_entity_poly.pdbx_seq_one_letter_code
_entity_poly.pdbx_strand_id
1 'polypeptide(L)'
;MLSRTAENLYWLARYVERAEYLARTIEATLRVTALPNTYIGQTNEWDSALLTAGVSAAFYEIYEEANETNVVEYLSFSTANPSSIRNCIEAARLNSRSVRTALTGEMWDTINSAWLELQSAWSGGAKTREQLANFLRFVQETSLRFDGSAYRTMLRNDAYWFSRLGLHLERADNTARILDVKYHLLLPEDEHVGGPLDYYQWTSILRSVSALTAYHWVYRETLKPWLIADLLILNDTLPRSLASCYGNLVRNLDQIGVSYGRQGAAQRHARGVRNRLEHSNMQDIFQHGLHEFIQEFIADNSRLGDIIAKQYLI
;
A
#
# COMPACT_ATOMS: atom_id res chain seq x y z
N MET A 1 28.72 -4.40 6.78
CA MET A 1 28.17 -3.89 5.51
C MET A 1 27.19 -2.79 5.87
N LEU A 2 27.68 -1.54 5.84
CA LEU A 2 27.04 -0.37 6.44
C LEU A 2 25.77 0.04 5.67
N SER A 3 24.71 0.38 6.40
CA SER A 3 23.53 1.21 6.09
C SER A 3 22.95 1.17 4.66
N ARG A 4 23.75 1.49 3.63
CA ARG A 4 23.34 1.57 2.23
C ARG A 4 22.74 0.27 1.67
N THR A 5 23.22 -0.90 2.09
CA THR A 5 22.60 -2.18 1.66
C THR A 5 21.19 -2.31 2.25
N ALA A 6 21.04 -2.01 3.54
CA ALA A 6 19.74 -2.03 4.21
C ALA A 6 18.78 -0.98 3.61
N GLU A 7 19.28 0.23 3.35
CA GLU A 7 18.54 1.33 2.74
C GLU A 7 17.99 0.94 1.35
N ASN A 8 18.85 0.40 0.49
CA ASN A 8 18.44 -0.05 -0.85
C ASN A 8 17.40 -1.17 -0.78
N LEU A 9 17.56 -2.16 0.11
CA LEU A 9 16.59 -3.25 0.26
C LEU A 9 15.25 -2.76 0.80
N TYR A 10 15.30 -1.87 1.80
CA TYR A 10 14.14 -1.23 2.38
C TYR A 10 13.35 -0.44 1.32
N TRP A 11 14.00 0.46 0.59
CA TRP A 11 13.34 1.25 -0.44
C TRP A 11 12.93 0.44 -1.66
N LEU A 12 13.71 -0.56 -2.08
CA LEU A 12 13.31 -1.51 -3.13
C LEU A 12 11.93 -2.10 -2.82
N ALA A 13 11.74 -2.65 -1.62
CA ALA A 13 10.48 -3.25 -1.23
C ALA A 13 9.32 -2.24 -1.17
N ARG A 14 9.59 -1.02 -0.68
CA ARG A 14 8.59 0.07 -0.69
C ARG A 14 8.14 0.45 -2.09
N TYR A 15 9.06 0.60 -3.04
CA TYR A 15 8.71 0.96 -4.41
C TYR A 15 7.89 -0.12 -5.11
N VAL A 16 8.18 -1.40 -4.88
CA VAL A 16 7.41 -2.51 -5.44
C VAL A 16 5.98 -2.54 -4.87
N GLU A 17 5.82 -2.36 -3.55
CA GLU A 17 4.50 -2.30 -2.91
C GLU A 17 3.71 -1.06 -3.36
N ARG A 18 4.37 0.10 -3.52
CA ARG A 18 3.75 1.33 -4.02
C ARG A 18 3.26 1.21 -5.45
N ALA A 19 4.06 0.65 -6.34
CA ALA A 19 3.66 0.44 -7.74
C ALA A 19 2.41 -0.44 -7.83
N GLU A 20 2.35 -1.51 -7.06
CA GLU A 20 1.19 -2.40 -7.00
C GLU A 20 -0.04 -1.70 -6.43
N TYR A 21 0.12 -0.92 -5.36
CA TYR A 21 -0.94 -0.13 -4.77
C TYR A 21 -1.55 0.86 -5.77
N LEU A 22 -0.72 1.63 -6.48
CA LEU A 22 -1.22 2.55 -7.51
C LEU A 22 -1.95 1.80 -8.62
N ALA A 23 -1.46 0.64 -9.04
CA ALA A 23 -2.14 -0.17 -10.03
C ALA A 23 -3.54 -0.61 -9.56
N ARG A 24 -3.67 -1.00 -8.29
CA ARG A 24 -4.96 -1.34 -7.68
C ARG A 24 -5.88 -0.14 -7.53
N THR A 25 -5.35 1.02 -7.14
CA THR A 25 -6.11 2.26 -7.03
C THR A 25 -6.71 2.66 -8.37
N ILE A 26 -5.92 2.66 -9.45
CA ILE A 26 -6.41 2.93 -10.80
C ILE A 26 -7.49 1.90 -11.19
N GLU A 27 -7.25 0.61 -10.96
CA GLU A 27 -8.22 -0.45 -11.28
C GLU A 27 -9.53 -0.32 -10.49
N ALA A 28 -9.46 0.09 -9.22
CA ALA A 28 -10.61 0.35 -8.38
C ALA A 28 -11.40 1.58 -8.88
N THR A 29 -10.71 2.69 -9.18
CA THR A 29 -11.33 3.91 -9.70
C THR A 29 -12.03 3.66 -11.03
N LEU A 30 -11.39 2.96 -11.98
CA LEU A 30 -11.99 2.59 -13.26
C LEU A 30 -13.27 1.77 -13.11
N ARG A 31 -13.32 0.89 -12.10
CA ARG A 31 -14.53 0.10 -11.82
C ARG A 31 -15.66 0.96 -11.27
N VAL A 32 -15.37 1.93 -10.39
CA VAL A 32 -16.38 2.82 -9.82
C VAL A 32 -16.90 3.79 -10.89
N THR A 33 -16.03 4.37 -11.72
CA THR A 33 -16.43 5.32 -12.77
C THR A 33 -17.16 4.67 -13.94
N ALA A 34 -17.08 3.34 -14.09
CA ALA A 34 -17.88 2.59 -15.04
C ALA A 34 -19.33 2.34 -14.61
N LEU A 35 -19.69 2.65 -13.35
CA LEU A 35 -21.06 2.55 -12.86
C LEU A 35 -21.91 3.71 -13.43
N PRO A 36 -23.22 3.50 -13.65
CA PRO A 36 -24.10 4.57 -14.13
C PRO A 36 -24.06 5.81 -13.22
N ASN A 37 -24.17 7.02 -13.78
CA ASN A 37 -24.06 8.29 -13.03
C ASN A 37 -25.00 8.40 -11.81
N THR A 38 -26.10 7.64 -11.77
CA THR A 38 -26.98 7.53 -10.58
C THR A 38 -26.29 6.91 -9.36
N TYR A 39 -25.11 6.33 -9.55
CA TYR A 39 -24.28 5.66 -8.56
C TYR A 39 -22.90 6.32 -8.40
N ILE A 40 -22.69 7.53 -8.94
CA ILE A 40 -21.47 8.29 -8.69
C ILE A 40 -21.82 9.32 -7.61
N GLY A 41 -21.08 9.32 -6.49
CA GLY A 41 -21.28 10.28 -5.41
C GLY A 41 -21.03 11.73 -5.87
N GLN A 42 -21.19 12.70 -4.98
CA GLN A 42 -20.84 14.10 -5.29
C GLN A 42 -19.33 14.32 -5.49
N THR A 43 -18.50 13.35 -5.08
CA THR A 43 -17.04 13.42 -5.11
C THR A 43 -16.47 12.83 -6.39
N ASN A 44 -15.49 13.49 -6.99
CA ASN A 44 -14.74 12.95 -8.11
C ASN A 44 -13.85 11.77 -7.66
N GLU A 45 -14.08 10.59 -8.22
CA GLU A 45 -13.33 9.38 -7.87
C GLU A 45 -11.87 9.42 -8.34
N TRP A 46 -11.55 10.23 -9.34
CA TRP A 46 -10.17 10.49 -9.75
C TRP A 46 -9.43 11.37 -8.74
N ASP A 47 -10.11 12.33 -8.11
CA ASP A 47 -9.56 13.09 -6.98
C ASP A 47 -9.31 12.18 -5.77
N SER A 48 -10.27 11.29 -5.48
CA SER A 48 -10.11 10.28 -4.43
C SER A 48 -8.87 9.39 -4.69
N ALA A 49 -8.61 9.01 -5.94
CA ALA A 49 -7.43 8.24 -6.32
C ALA A 49 -6.12 9.01 -6.05
N LEU A 50 -6.07 10.30 -6.39
CA LEU A 50 -4.91 11.16 -6.16
C LEU A 50 -4.64 11.41 -4.67
N LEU A 51 -5.68 11.59 -3.87
CA LEU A 51 -5.59 11.72 -2.41
C LEU A 51 -5.07 10.41 -1.78
N THR A 52 -5.63 9.28 -2.20
CA THR A 52 -5.24 7.93 -1.77
C THR A 52 -3.78 7.65 -2.13
N ALA A 53 -3.32 8.12 -3.30
CA ALA A 53 -1.93 8.05 -3.74
C ALA A 53 -0.99 9.06 -3.04
N GLY A 54 -1.52 10.04 -2.30
CA GLY A 54 -0.74 11.07 -1.62
C GLY A 54 -0.08 12.09 -2.55
N VAL A 55 -0.60 12.27 -3.77
CA VAL A 55 0.02 13.12 -4.82
C VAL A 55 -0.91 14.19 -5.38
N SER A 56 -2.07 14.43 -4.76
CA SER A 56 -3.07 15.39 -5.23
C SER A 56 -2.51 16.81 -5.45
N ALA A 57 -1.76 17.36 -4.48
CA ALA A 57 -1.19 18.71 -4.63
C ALA A 57 -0.21 18.81 -5.83
N ALA A 58 0.73 17.86 -5.94
CA ALA A 58 1.70 17.85 -7.03
C ALA A 58 1.08 17.55 -8.41
N PHE A 59 -0.05 16.87 -8.45
CA PHE A 59 -0.82 16.67 -9.68
C PHE A 59 -1.36 18.00 -10.21
N TYR A 60 -1.95 18.82 -9.33
CA TYR A 60 -2.57 20.09 -9.70
C TYR A 60 -1.57 21.20 -10.05
N GLU A 61 -0.28 20.99 -9.79
CA GLU A 61 0.78 21.85 -10.32
C GLU A 61 1.01 21.64 -11.83
N ILE A 62 0.54 20.50 -12.39
CA ILE A 62 0.81 20.07 -13.77
C ILE A 62 -0.49 20.00 -14.59
N TYR A 63 -1.60 19.56 -13.98
CA TYR A 63 -2.89 19.38 -14.64
C TYR A 63 -3.97 20.23 -13.96
N GLU A 64 -4.88 20.80 -14.75
CA GLU A 64 -6.00 21.59 -14.24
C GLU A 64 -7.17 20.73 -13.75
N GLU A 65 -7.32 19.51 -14.28
CA GLU A 65 -8.46 18.65 -14.02
C GLU A 65 -8.04 17.20 -13.73
N ALA A 66 -8.60 16.63 -12.66
CA ALA A 66 -8.50 15.21 -12.32
C ALA A 66 -9.53 14.39 -13.12
N ASN A 67 -9.23 14.11 -14.39
CA ASN A 67 -10.00 13.18 -15.23
C ASN A 67 -9.24 11.85 -15.46
N GLU A 68 -9.91 10.87 -16.07
CA GLU A 68 -9.33 9.53 -16.33
C GLU A 68 -7.99 9.61 -17.05
N THR A 69 -7.92 10.39 -18.13
CA THR A 69 -6.71 10.49 -18.95
C THR A 69 -5.54 11.07 -18.15
N ASN A 70 -5.76 12.20 -17.47
CA ASN A 70 -4.70 12.89 -16.74
C ASN A 70 -4.22 12.07 -15.53
N VAL A 71 -5.15 11.51 -14.74
CA VAL A 71 -4.78 10.76 -13.53
C VAL A 71 -4.13 9.43 -13.88
N VAL A 72 -4.62 8.70 -14.90
CA VAL A 72 -3.98 7.45 -15.34
C VAL A 72 -2.56 7.73 -15.83
N GLU A 73 -2.37 8.75 -16.67
CA GLU A 73 -1.03 9.11 -17.16
C GLU A 73 -0.10 9.50 -16.00
N TYR A 74 -0.58 10.36 -15.09
CA TYR A 74 0.22 10.85 -13.98
C TYR A 74 0.63 9.76 -12.98
N LEU A 75 -0.28 8.84 -12.65
CA LEU A 75 0.01 7.74 -11.73
C LEU A 75 0.79 6.60 -12.39
N SER A 76 0.64 6.38 -13.70
CA SER A 76 1.24 5.24 -14.38
C SER A 76 2.61 5.56 -14.98
N PHE A 77 2.71 6.62 -15.77
CA PHE A 77 3.82 6.83 -16.70
C PHE A 77 4.56 8.16 -16.53
N SER A 78 3.95 9.16 -15.91
CA SER A 78 4.55 10.48 -15.75
C SER A 78 5.87 10.43 -15.00
N THR A 79 6.92 10.96 -15.63
CA THR A 79 8.24 11.12 -15.02
C THR A 79 8.28 12.27 -14.01
N ALA A 80 7.32 13.20 -14.09
CA ALA A 80 7.20 14.31 -13.15
C ALA A 80 6.65 13.87 -11.78
N ASN A 81 5.99 12.72 -11.70
CA ASN A 81 5.55 12.11 -10.45
C ASN A 81 6.61 11.10 -9.96
N PRO A 82 7.40 11.38 -8.91
CA PRO A 82 8.40 10.44 -8.39
C PRO A 82 7.80 9.12 -7.91
N SER A 83 6.50 9.12 -7.58
CA SER A 83 5.76 7.96 -7.12
C SER A 83 5.02 7.23 -8.24
N SER A 84 5.10 7.67 -9.51
CA SER A 84 4.43 6.95 -10.61
C SER A 84 4.89 5.49 -10.69
N ILE A 85 4.04 4.60 -11.21
CA ILE A 85 4.37 3.18 -11.37
C ILE A 85 5.69 3.02 -12.13
N ARG A 86 5.87 3.78 -13.22
CA ARG A 86 7.12 3.82 -13.99
C ARG A 86 8.33 4.15 -13.10
N ASN A 87 8.27 5.27 -12.38
CA ASN A 87 9.39 5.74 -11.56
C ASN A 87 9.65 4.79 -10.38
N CYS A 88 8.61 4.16 -9.81
CA CYS A 88 8.76 3.13 -8.78
C CYS A 88 9.51 1.90 -9.31
N ILE A 89 9.15 1.39 -10.50
CA ILE A 89 9.85 0.25 -11.11
C ILE A 89 11.31 0.61 -11.43
N GLU A 90 11.55 1.82 -11.93
CA GLU A 90 12.91 2.32 -12.19
C GLU A 90 13.75 2.40 -10.90
N ALA A 91 13.21 3.02 -9.85
CA ALA A 91 13.88 3.16 -8.56
C ALA A 91 14.13 1.79 -7.90
N ALA A 92 13.16 0.88 -7.97
CA ALA A 92 13.33 -0.52 -7.58
C ALA A 92 14.49 -1.17 -8.35
N ARG A 93 14.56 -0.96 -9.67
CA ARG A 93 15.62 -1.53 -10.52
C ARG A 93 17.01 -0.96 -10.20
N LEU A 94 17.10 0.31 -9.82
CA LEU A 94 18.35 0.95 -9.41
C LEU A 94 18.81 0.41 -8.05
N ASN A 95 17.92 0.36 -7.06
CA ASN A 95 18.21 -0.20 -5.74
C ASN A 95 18.64 -1.67 -5.84
N SER A 96 17.92 -2.49 -6.63
CA SER A 96 18.26 -3.90 -6.81
C SER A 96 19.64 -4.11 -7.44
N ARG A 97 20.07 -3.18 -8.33
CA ARG A 97 21.42 -3.21 -8.91
C ARG A 97 22.48 -2.93 -7.87
N SER A 98 22.24 -1.94 -7.01
CA SER A 98 23.16 -1.55 -5.94
C SER A 98 23.36 -2.64 -4.88
N VAL A 99 22.36 -3.52 -4.70
CA VAL A 99 22.43 -4.64 -3.74
C VAL A 99 22.35 -6.02 -4.40
N ARG A 100 22.89 -6.15 -5.63
CA ARG A 100 22.80 -7.40 -6.42
C ARG A 100 23.29 -8.64 -5.67
N THR A 101 24.28 -8.49 -4.79
CA THR A 101 24.87 -9.55 -3.97
C THR A 101 24.03 -9.94 -2.76
N ALA A 102 23.11 -9.08 -2.32
CA ALA A 102 22.17 -9.36 -1.23
C ALA A 102 20.83 -9.92 -1.71
N LEU A 103 20.56 -9.84 -3.02
CA LEU A 103 19.36 -10.38 -3.67
C LEU A 103 19.62 -11.77 -4.25
N THR A 104 18.57 -12.60 -4.27
CA THR A 104 18.62 -13.87 -5.01
C THR A 104 18.49 -13.63 -6.51
N GLY A 105 18.84 -14.64 -7.32
CA GLY A 105 18.69 -14.57 -8.77
C GLY A 105 17.26 -14.26 -9.19
N GLU A 106 16.28 -14.94 -8.60
CA GLU A 106 14.86 -14.82 -8.89
C GLU A 106 14.30 -13.42 -8.60
N MET A 107 14.72 -12.82 -7.48
CA MET A 107 14.31 -11.44 -7.14
C MET A 107 14.88 -10.44 -8.14
N TRP A 108 16.16 -10.58 -8.47
CA TRP A 108 16.81 -9.74 -9.46
C TRP A 108 16.15 -9.86 -10.83
N ASP A 109 15.94 -11.09 -11.29
CA ASP A 109 15.36 -11.37 -12.60
C ASP A 109 13.94 -10.83 -12.70
N THR A 110 13.15 -10.92 -11.62
CA THR A 110 11.80 -10.34 -11.56
C THR A 110 11.82 -8.83 -11.82
N ILE A 111 12.61 -8.07 -11.06
CA ILE A 111 12.67 -6.60 -11.20
C ILE A 111 13.34 -6.18 -12.51
N ASN A 112 14.39 -6.89 -12.93
CA ASN A 112 15.07 -6.60 -14.18
C ASN A 112 14.16 -6.85 -15.39
N SER A 113 13.40 -7.95 -15.40
CA SER A 113 12.49 -8.27 -16.49
C SER A 113 11.33 -7.27 -16.53
N ALA A 114 10.77 -6.90 -15.38
CA ALA A 114 9.74 -5.88 -15.30
C ALA A 114 10.21 -4.52 -15.87
N TRP A 115 11.45 -4.11 -15.57
CA TRP A 115 12.02 -2.90 -16.15
C TRP A 115 12.19 -2.99 -17.68
N LEU A 116 12.71 -4.11 -18.19
CA LEU A 116 12.89 -4.32 -19.63
C LEU A 116 11.55 -4.36 -20.37
N GLU A 117 10.53 -4.97 -19.78
CA GLU A 117 9.17 -4.99 -20.32
C GLU A 117 8.54 -3.60 -20.31
N LEU A 118 8.70 -2.84 -19.21
CA LEU A 118 8.26 -1.45 -19.13
C LEU A 118 8.85 -0.58 -20.25
N GLN A 119 10.13 -0.76 -20.56
CA GLN A 119 10.79 0.00 -21.64
C GLN A 119 10.40 -0.46 -23.04
N SER A 120 10.16 -1.76 -23.24
CA SER A 120 9.89 -2.30 -24.57
C SER A 120 8.40 -2.25 -24.94
N ALA A 121 7.52 -2.73 -24.05
CA ALA A 121 6.09 -2.86 -24.31
C ALA A 121 5.26 -1.63 -23.90
N TRP A 122 5.74 -0.85 -22.92
CA TRP A 122 4.96 0.22 -22.28
C TRP A 122 5.57 1.63 -22.45
N SER A 123 6.60 1.79 -23.28
CA SER A 123 7.27 3.08 -23.51
C SER A 123 6.36 4.17 -24.05
N GLY A 124 5.37 3.79 -24.87
CA GLY A 124 4.36 4.71 -25.42
C GLY A 124 3.13 4.90 -24.53
N GLY A 125 3.13 4.38 -23.30
CA GLY A 125 1.98 4.34 -22.41
C GLY A 125 0.88 3.36 -22.87
N ALA A 126 -0.22 3.31 -22.13
CA ALA A 126 -1.41 2.55 -22.50
C ALA A 126 -2.38 3.42 -23.32
N LYS A 127 -2.67 3.04 -24.57
CA LYS A 127 -3.50 3.83 -25.51
C LYS A 127 -4.97 3.44 -25.46
N THR A 128 -5.28 2.23 -24.99
CA THR A 128 -6.65 1.71 -24.87
C THR A 128 -6.91 1.22 -23.44
N ARG A 129 -8.19 1.12 -23.05
CA ARG A 129 -8.58 0.55 -21.75
C ARG A 129 -8.13 -0.91 -21.59
N GLU A 130 -8.09 -1.68 -22.67
CA GLU A 130 -7.57 -3.06 -22.64
C GLU A 130 -6.06 -3.08 -22.38
N GLN A 131 -5.29 -2.23 -23.06
CA GLN A 131 -3.86 -2.08 -22.82
C GLN A 131 -3.59 -1.62 -21.38
N LEU A 132 -4.40 -0.70 -20.86
CA LEU A 132 -4.30 -0.26 -19.46
C LEU A 132 -4.57 -1.42 -18.51
N ALA A 133 -5.63 -2.19 -18.71
CA ALA A 133 -5.93 -3.35 -17.87
C ALA A 133 -4.78 -4.38 -17.88
N ASN A 134 -4.16 -4.61 -19.04
CA ASN A 134 -3.00 -5.49 -19.17
C ASN A 134 -1.76 -4.93 -18.46
N PHE A 135 -1.52 -3.61 -18.56
CA PHE A 135 -0.45 -2.93 -17.82
C PHE A 135 -0.64 -3.05 -16.30
N LEU A 136 -1.83 -2.75 -15.79
CA LEU A 136 -2.13 -2.85 -14.35
C LEU A 136 -1.94 -4.28 -13.85
N ARG A 137 -2.34 -5.29 -14.65
CA ARG A 137 -2.10 -6.70 -14.32
C ARG A 137 -0.61 -7.04 -14.29
N PHE A 138 0.15 -6.59 -15.28
CA PHE A 138 1.62 -6.76 -15.33
C PHE A 138 2.29 -6.22 -14.04
N VAL A 139 1.87 -5.05 -13.56
CA VAL A 139 2.41 -4.44 -12.33
C VAL A 139 2.04 -5.28 -11.11
N GLN A 140 0.78 -5.69 -10.98
CA GLN A 140 0.32 -6.53 -9.87
C GLN A 140 1.05 -7.90 -9.85
N GLU A 141 1.22 -8.54 -11.02
CA GLU A 141 1.95 -9.80 -11.14
C GLU A 141 3.44 -9.64 -10.81
N THR A 142 4.06 -8.53 -11.21
CA THR A 142 5.46 -8.23 -10.87
C THR A 142 5.66 -8.18 -9.35
N SER A 143 4.76 -7.49 -8.64
CA SER A 143 4.81 -7.42 -7.18
C SER A 143 4.61 -8.79 -6.51
N LEU A 144 3.63 -9.58 -6.98
CA LEU A 144 3.40 -10.94 -6.49
C LEU A 144 4.61 -11.86 -6.71
N ARG A 145 5.24 -11.79 -7.89
CA ARG A 145 6.46 -12.54 -8.19
C ARG A 145 7.60 -12.10 -7.29
N PHE A 146 7.78 -10.80 -7.08
CA PHE A 146 8.84 -10.27 -6.23
C PHE A 146 8.69 -10.73 -4.77
N ASP A 147 7.50 -10.57 -4.17
CA ASP A 147 7.23 -11.00 -2.79
C ASP A 147 7.35 -12.53 -2.64
N GLY A 148 6.81 -13.27 -3.62
CA GLY A 148 6.91 -14.73 -3.67
C GLY A 148 8.35 -15.23 -3.75
N SER A 149 9.19 -14.61 -4.59
CA SER A 149 10.62 -14.89 -4.67
C SER A 149 11.31 -14.55 -3.36
N ALA A 150 11.14 -13.33 -2.84
CA ALA A 150 11.74 -12.90 -1.58
C ALA A 150 11.43 -13.87 -0.43
N TYR A 151 10.17 -14.28 -0.32
CA TYR A 151 9.74 -15.23 0.70
C TYR A 151 10.37 -16.61 0.52
N ARG A 152 10.47 -17.14 -0.70
CA ARG A 152 10.92 -18.51 -0.94
C ARG A 152 12.44 -18.69 -0.95
N THR A 153 13.19 -17.68 -1.36
CA THR A 153 14.61 -17.85 -1.71
C THR A 153 15.57 -17.12 -0.78
N MET A 154 15.17 -16.03 -0.12
CA MET A 154 16.06 -15.30 0.78
C MET A 154 16.28 -16.04 2.10
N LEU A 155 17.53 -16.08 2.55
CA LEU A 155 17.86 -16.46 3.92
C LEU A 155 17.18 -15.51 4.91
N ARG A 156 16.77 -16.01 6.07
CA ARG A 156 16.17 -15.20 7.15
C ARG A 156 17.25 -14.49 7.94
N ASN A 157 17.84 -13.48 7.31
CA ASN A 157 18.84 -12.59 7.86
C ASN A 157 18.38 -11.13 7.75
N ASP A 158 19.27 -10.21 8.11
CA ASP A 158 19.03 -8.78 8.06
C ASP A 158 18.57 -8.26 6.70
N ALA A 159 19.16 -8.73 5.60
CA ALA A 159 18.75 -8.35 4.26
C ALA A 159 17.26 -8.67 4.01
N TYR A 160 16.81 -9.87 4.42
CA TYR A 160 15.41 -10.24 4.35
C TYR A 160 14.56 -9.34 5.24
N TRP A 161 14.91 -9.16 6.52
CA TRP A 161 14.10 -8.38 7.45
C TRP A 161 13.99 -6.90 7.04
N PHE A 162 15.06 -6.27 6.52
CA PHE A 162 15.00 -4.89 6.00
C PHE A 162 14.07 -4.76 4.79
N SER A 163 14.10 -5.73 3.87
CA SER A 163 13.13 -5.81 2.77
C SER A 163 11.70 -5.95 3.31
N ARG A 164 11.47 -6.81 4.31
CA ARG A 164 10.15 -6.95 4.95
C ARG A 164 9.69 -5.68 5.67
N LEU A 165 10.59 -4.93 6.32
CA LEU A 165 10.24 -3.65 6.94
C LEU A 165 9.70 -2.66 5.92
N GLY A 166 10.38 -2.50 4.78
CA GLY A 166 9.92 -1.62 3.71
C GLY A 166 8.53 -2.02 3.22
N LEU A 167 8.34 -3.30 2.90
CA LEU A 167 7.05 -3.83 2.43
C LEU A 167 5.91 -3.58 3.44
N HIS A 168 6.10 -3.92 4.72
CA HIS A 168 5.02 -3.78 5.71
C HIS A 168 4.74 -2.32 6.08
N LEU A 169 5.74 -1.44 6.06
CA LEU A 169 5.53 -0.02 6.32
C LEU A 169 4.73 0.64 5.19
N GLU A 170 5.08 0.35 3.93
CA GLU A 170 4.36 0.87 2.77
C GLU A 170 2.93 0.32 2.71
N ARG A 171 2.75 -0.96 2.97
CA ARG A 171 1.42 -1.61 3.00
C ARG A 171 0.49 -1.02 4.06
N ALA A 172 1.02 -0.73 5.24
CA ALA A 172 0.30 -0.07 6.31
C ALA A 172 -0.13 1.35 5.90
N ASP A 173 0.77 2.12 5.28
CA ASP A 173 0.49 3.46 4.76
C ASP A 173 -0.63 3.43 3.71
N ASN A 174 -0.51 2.54 2.73
CA ASN A 174 -1.48 2.36 1.65
C ASN A 174 -2.89 2.04 2.19
N THR A 175 -2.98 1.12 3.15
CA THR A 175 -4.27 0.75 3.75
C THR A 175 -4.86 1.90 4.55
N ALA A 176 -4.03 2.60 5.33
CA ALA A 176 -4.46 3.77 6.10
C ALA A 176 -4.96 4.91 5.20
N ARG A 177 -4.30 5.17 4.06
CA ARG A 177 -4.74 6.20 3.10
C ARG A 177 -6.07 5.87 2.42
N ILE A 178 -6.31 4.60 2.09
CA ILE A 178 -7.62 4.18 1.57
C ILE A 178 -8.70 4.45 2.62
N LEU A 179 -8.46 4.03 3.87
CA LEU A 179 -9.38 4.25 4.99
C LEU A 179 -9.61 5.75 5.21
N ASP A 180 -8.57 6.56 5.14
CA ASP A 180 -8.62 8.00 5.35
C ASP A 180 -9.48 8.71 4.31
N VAL A 181 -9.34 8.37 3.03
CA VAL A 181 -10.13 9.00 1.96
C VAL A 181 -11.58 8.53 1.99
N LYS A 182 -11.83 7.29 2.42
CA LYS A 182 -13.14 6.65 2.38
C LYS A 182 -13.81 6.52 3.77
N TYR A 183 -13.31 7.21 4.80
CA TYR A 183 -13.79 7.06 6.17
C TYR A 183 -15.28 7.38 6.33
N HIS A 184 -15.80 8.35 5.58
CA HIS A 184 -17.21 8.75 5.59
C HIS A 184 -18.17 7.64 5.11
N LEU A 185 -17.64 6.57 4.50
CA LEU A 185 -18.39 5.38 4.09
C LEU A 185 -18.36 4.27 5.15
N LEU A 186 -17.54 4.42 6.18
CA LEU A 186 -17.30 3.46 7.25
C LEU A 186 -18.05 3.91 8.50
N LEU A 187 -19.36 3.67 8.55
CA LEU A 187 -20.22 4.14 9.64
C LEU A 187 -20.26 3.16 10.84
N PRO A 188 -20.61 3.65 12.04
CA PRO A 188 -20.83 2.81 13.23
C PRO A 188 -21.97 1.79 13.04
N GLU A 189 -22.03 0.77 13.92
CA GLU A 189 -23.01 -0.31 13.84
C GLU A 189 -24.48 0.14 13.91
N ASP A 190 -24.77 1.18 14.70
CA ASP A 190 -26.13 1.69 14.90
C ASP A 190 -26.62 2.60 13.75
N GLU A 191 -25.72 3.03 12.85
CA GLU A 191 -26.08 3.87 11.71
C GLU A 191 -26.47 3.02 10.50
N HIS A 192 -27.77 3.03 10.18
CA HIS A 192 -28.28 2.39 8.97
C HIS A 192 -28.06 3.26 7.75
N VAL A 193 -27.05 2.92 6.95
CA VAL A 193 -26.95 3.32 5.55
C VAL A 193 -26.81 2.06 4.71
N GLY A 194 -27.66 1.96 3.69
CA GLY A 194 -27.82 0.74 2.92
C GLY A 194 -28.56 1.02 1.62
N GLY A 195 -27.80 1.44 0.60
CA GLY A 195 -28.22 1.41 -0.79
C GLY A 195 -27.33 0.48 -1.62
N PRO A 196 -27.75 0.13 -2.85
CA PRO A 196 -26.89 -0.57 -3.81
C PRO A 196 -25.56 0.15 -4.05
N LEU A 197 -25.55 1.48 -3.94
CA LEU A 197 -24.38 2.33 -4.09
C LEU A 197 -23.29 2.03 -3.04
N ASP A 198 -23.65 1.98 -1.76
CA ASP A 198 -22.68 1.78 -0.67
C ASP A 198 -22.02 0.42 -0.77
N TYR A 199 -22.79 -0.60 -1.16
CA TYR A 199 -22.27 -1.95 -1.42
C TYR A 199 -21.17 -1.97 -2.49
N TYR A 200 -21.33 -1.21 -3.58
CA TYR A 200 -20.29 -1.13 -4.62
C TYR A 200 -19.03 -0.43 -4.10
N GLN A 201 -19.19 0.64 -3.33
CA GLN A 201 -18.06 1.38 -2.77
C GLN A 201 -17.29 0.53 -1.76
N TRP A 202 -17.98 -0.18 -0.87
CA TRP A 202 -17.40 -1.14 0.07
C TRP A 202 -16.69 -2.29 -0.64
N THR A 203 -17.30 -2.84 -1.70
CA THR A 203 -16.67 -3.86 -2.54
C THR A 203 -15.39 -3.33 -3.18
N SER A 204 -15.40 -2.07 -3.64
CA SER A 204 -14.24 -1.42 -4.24
C SER A 204 -13.10 -1.25 -3.23
N ILE A 205 -13.40 -0.79 -2.01
CA ILE A 205 -12.44 -0.72 -0.89
C ILE A 205 -11.81 -2.09 -0.66
N LEU A 206 -12.62 -3.12 -0.44
CA LEU A 206 -12.10 -4.47 -0.16
C LEU A 206 -11.28 -5.05 -1.33
N ARG A 207 -11.64 -4.76 -2.58
CA ARG A 207 -10.86 -5.21 -3.76
C ARG A 207 -9.53 -4.48 -3.90
N SER A 208 -9.48 -3.19 -3.57
CA SER A 208 -8.24 -2.40 -3.60
C SER A 208 -7.17 -2.95 -2.65
N VAL A 209 -7.57 -3.71 -1.63
CA VAL A 209 -6.68 -4.40 -0.68
C VAL A 209 -6.81 -5.93 -0.73
N SER A 210 -7.37 -6.50 -1.80
CA SER A 210 -7.54 -7.97 -1.96
C SER A 210 -8.23 -8.68 -0.78
N ALA A 211 -9.08 -7.98 -0.03
CA ALA A 211 -9.69 -8.46 1.20
C ALA A 211 -11.14 -8.95 1.01
N LEU A 212 -11.73 -8.84 -0.19
CA LEU A 212 -13.14 -9.19 -0.40
C LEU A 212 -13.46 -10.65 -0.03
N THR A 213 -12.62 -11.59 -0.49
CA THR A 213 -12.77 -13.01 -0.13
C THR A 213 -12.53 -13.24 1.36
N ALA A 214 -11.53 -12.57 1.94
CA ALA A 214 -11.20 -12.68 3.36
C ALA A 214 -12.36 -12.19 4.24
N TYR A 215 -13.02 -11.10 3.86
CA TYR A 215 -14.18 -10.56 4.56
C TYR A 215 -15.29 -11.61 4.71
N HIS A 216 -15.72 -12.24 3.60
CA HIS A 216 -16.76 -13.26 3.66
C HIS A 216 -16.34 -14.48 4.48
N TRP A 217 -15.04 -14.79 4.54
CA TRP A 217 -14.52 -15.91 5.32
C TRP A 217 -14.53 -15.63 6.83
N VAL A 218 -14.16 -14.40 7.22
CA VAL A 218 -14.08 -13.96 8.61
C VAL A 218 -15.46 -13.72 9.21
N TYR A 219 -16.32 -12.93 8.54
CA TYR A 219 -17.58 -12.49 9.13
C TYR A 219 -18.79 -13.32 8.70
N ARG A 220 -18.75 -13.97 7.52
CA ARG A 220 -19.87 -14.76 6.96
C ARG A 220 -21.19 -13.99 6.85
N GLU A 221 -21.10 -12.67 6.70
CA GLU A 221 -22.24 -11.77 6.60
C GLU A 221 -22.16 -10.95 5.31
N THR A 222 -23.24 -10.22 5.00
CA THR A 222 -23.20 -9.15 3.99
C THR A 222 -22.21 -8.07 4.38
N LEU A 223 -21.80 -7.25 3.40
CA LEU A 223 -20.89 -6.15 3.66
C LEU A 223 -21.53 -5.15 4.65
N LYS A 224 -20.81 -4.87 5.74
CA LYS A 224 -21.16 -3.92 6.79
C LYS A 224 -19.99 -2.96 6.99
N PRO A 225 -20.22 -1.63 7.00
CA PRO A 225 -19.16 -0.63 7.13
C PRO A 225 -18.21 -0.87 8.31
N TRP A 226 -18.76 -1.10 9.50
CA TRP A 226 -17.99 -1.30 10.72
C TRP A 226 -17.15 -2.59 10.70
N LEU A 227 -17.64 -3.66 10.08
CA LEU A 227 -16.87 -4.90 9.89
C LEU A 227 -15.76 -4.74 8.86
N ILE A 228 -15.95 -3.88 7.85
CA ILE A 228 -14.88 -3.53 6.91
C ILE A 228 -13.79 -2.75 7.64
N ALA A 229 -14.17 -1.76 8.45
CA ALA A 229 -13.23 -1.02 9.28
C ALA A 229 -12.47 -1.96 10.24
N ASP A 230 -13.16 -2.85 10.95
CA ASP A 230 -12.56 -3.88 11.81
C ASP A 230 -11.53 -4.74 11.05
N LEU A 231 -11.93 -5.23 9.87
CA LEU A 231 -11.08 -6.09 9.04
C LEU A 231 -9.78 -5.40 8.61
N LEU A 232 -9.87 -4.12 8.24
CA LEU A 232 -8.74 -3.38 7.72
C LEU A 232 -7.88 -2.75 8.82
N ILE A 233 -8.43 -2.53 10.01
CA ILE A 233 -7.73 -1.88 11.12
C ILE A 233 -7.20 -2.93 12.11
N LEU A 234 -8.09 -3.71 12.73
CA LEU A 234 -7.80 -4.50 13.93
C LEU A 234 -7.55 -5.99 13.65
N ASN A 235 -8.00 -6.53 12.51
CA ASN A 235 -7.87 -7.96 12.24
C ASN A 235 -6.42 -8.42 12.07
N ASP A 236 -5.92 -9.32 12.92
CA ASP A 236 -4.52 -9.78 12.86
C ASP A 236 -4.17 -10.74 11.71
N THR A 237 -5.19 -11.38 11.15
CA THR A 237 -5.03 -12.45 10.16
C THR A 237 -4.97 -11.93 8.73
N LEU A 238 -5.60 -10.78 8.44
CA LEU A 238 -5.55 -10.16 7.12
C LEU A 238 -4.16 -9.52 6.89
N PRO A 239 -3.36 -9.96 5.91
CA PRO A 239 -1.98 -9.47 5.74
C PRO A 239 -1.82 -7.98 5.46
N ARG A 240 -2.90 -7.31 5.03
CA ARG A 240 -2.94 -5.87 4.72
C ARG A 240 -3.58 -5.04 5.82
N SER A 241 -4.14 -5.64 6.87
CA SER A 241 -4.66 -4.84 7.97
C SER A 241 -3.55 -4.06 8.68
N LEU A 242 -3.91 -2.97 9.33
CA LEU A 242 -2.96 -2.15 10.11
C LEU A 242 -2.34 -2.97 11.24
N ALA A 243 -3.16 -3.72 11.97
CA ALA A 243 -2.75 -4.64 13.03
C ALA A 243 -1.72 -5.68 12.53
N SER A 244 -2.02 -6.40 11.44
CA SER A 244 -1.13 -7.44 10.92
C SER A 244 0.19 -6.86 10.39
N CYS A 245 0.14 -5.71 9.71
CA CYS A 245 1.35 -5.01 9.25
C CYS A 245 2.25 -4.61 10.42
N TYR A 246 1.68 -4.05 11.49
CA TYR A 246 2.46 -3.69 12.68
C TYR A 246 2.97 -4.89 13.46
N GLY A 247 2.21 -5.99 13.53
CA GLY A 247 2.70 -7.25 14.08
C GLY A 247 3.93 -7.76 13.32
N ASN A 248 3.94 -7.65 12.00
CA ASN A 248 5.11 -7.99 11.18
C ASN A 248 6.26 -6.98 11.34
N LEU A 249 5.99 -5.68 11.41
CA LEU A 249 7.01 -4.65 11.64
C LEU A 249 7.76 -4.89 12.94
N VAL A 250 7.03 -5.14 14.04
CA VAL A 250 7.62 -5.46 15.34
C VAL A 250 8.49 -6.71 15.26
N ARG A 251 7.99 -7.80 14.67
CA ARG A 251 8.77 -9.05 14.50
C ARG A 251 10.07 -8.83 13.74
N ASN A 252 10.02 -8.14 12.60
CA ASN A 252 11.22 -7.89 11.78
C ASN A 252 12.20 -6.94 12.47
N LEU A 253 11.72 -5.88 13.14
CA LEU A 253 12.56 -4.98 13.93
C LEU A 253 13.24 -5.69 15.08
N ASP A 254 12.57 -6.66 15.71
CA ASP A 254 13.16 -7.44 16.79
C ASP A 254 14.26 -8.37 16.30
N GLN A 255 14.07 -9.03 15.15
CA GLN A 255 15.13 -9.84 14.54
C GLN A 255 16.35 -9.00 14.16
N ILE A 256 16.15 -7.83 13.54
CA ILE A 256 17.24 -6.88 13.27
C ILE A 256 17.89 -6.43 14.58
N GLY A 257 17.10 -6.12 15.61
CA GLY A 257 17.59 -5.71 16.92
C GLY A 257 18.49 -6.78 17.57
N VAL A 258 18.12 -8.05 17.46
CA VAL A 258 18.93 -9.19 17.92
C VAL A 258 20.22 -9.31 17.11
N SER A 259 20.16 -9.29 15.78
CA SER A 259 21.35 -9.46 14.93
C SER A 259 22.38 -8.35 15.06
N TYR A 260 21.95 -7.12 15.37
CA TYR A 260 22.84 -5.98 15.55
C TYR A 260 23.14 -5.67 17.03
N GLY A 261 22.60 -6.45 17.98
CA GLY A 261 22.71 -6.19 19.42
C GLY A 261 22.17 -4.82 19.83
N ARG A 262 21.23 -4.27 19.05
CA ARG A 262 20.75 -2.88 19.16
C ARG A 262 19.23 -2.83 19.11
N GLN A 263 18.60 -2.94 20.27
CA GLN A 263 17.21 -2.55 20.47
C GLN A 263 17.14 -1.03 20.69
N GLY A 264 16.22 -0.34 20.01
CA GLY A 264 16.20 1.12 20.01
C GLY A 264 14.82 1.74 19.87
N ALA A 265 14.81 2.97 19.37
CA ALA A 265 13.61 3.78 19.23
C ALA A 265 12.60 3.16 18.25
N ALA A 266 13.08 2.53 17.16
CA ALA A 266 12.21 1.90 16.16
C ALA A 266 11.35 0.80 16.77
N GLN A 267 11.94 -0.12 17.54
CA GLN A 267 11.21 -1.18 18.25
C GLN A 267 10.20 -0.61 19.24
N ARG A 268 10.61 0.38 20.05
CA ARG A 268 9.73 0.99 21.05
C ARG A 268 8.52 1.66 20.40
N HIS A 269 8.74 2.43 19.34
CA HIS A 269 7.67 3.10 18.60
C HIS A 269 6.71 2.09 17.96
N ALA A 270 7.24 1.13 17.20
CA ALA A 270 6.43 0.10 16.56
C ALA A 270 5.62 -0.73 17.57
N ARG A 271 6.21 -1.10 18.72
CA ARG A 271 5.50 -1.78 19.80
C ARG A 271 4.43 -0.92 20.46
N GLY A 272 4.67 0.40 20.61
CA GLY A 272 3.67 1.33 21.13
C GLY A 272 2.42 1.36 20.25
N VAL A 273 2.60 1.53 18.94
CA VAL A 273 1.50 1.51 17.97
C VAL A 273 0.82 0.15 17.93
N ARG A 274 1.59 -0.95 17.93
CA ARG A 274 1.04 -2.31 17.95
C ARG A 274 0.20 -2.56 19.21
N ASN A 275 0.70 -2.18 20.38
CA ASN A 275 -0.03 -2.33 21.64
C ASN A 275 -1.34 -1.52 21.61
N ARG A 276 -1.32 -0.30 21.04
CA ARG A 276 -2.54 0.50 20.87
C ARG A 276 -3.57 -0.26 20.02
N LEU A 277 -3.17 -0.79 18.86
CA LEU A 277 -4.03 -1.59 18.00
C LEU A 277 -4.59 -2.84 18.69
N GLU A 278 -3.76 -3.56 19.46
CA GLU A 278 -4.17 -4.78 20.17
C GLU A 278 -5.20 -4.54 21.28
N HIS A 279 -5.19 -3.36 21.90
CA HIS A 279 -6.09 -3.01 23.00
C HIS A 279 -7.24 -2.09 22.57
N SER A 280 -7.30 -1.72 21.29
CA SER A 280 -8.44 -1.01 20.72
C SER A 280 -9.58 -1.98 20.40
N ASN A 281 -10.81 -1.46 20.45
CA ASN A 281 -11.97 -2.09 19.84
C ASN A 281 -12.66 -1.07 18.92
N MET A 282 -13.47 -1.57 17.98
CA MET A 282 -14.11 -0.68 17.00
C MET A 282 -15.08 0.31 17.61
N GLN A 283 -15.78 -0.05 18.70
CA GLN A 283 -16.71 0.87 19.37
C GLN A 283 -15.97 2.10 19.90
N ASP A 284 -14.85 1.90 20.59
CA ASP A 284 -14.03 3.00 21.12
C ASP A 284 -13.45 3.85 19.99
N ILE A 285 -12.98 3.23 18.90
CA ILE A 285 -12.46 3.97 17.74
C ILE A 285 -13.53 4.87 17.13
N PHE A 286 -14.75 4.36 16.95
CA PHE A 286 -15.85 5.17 16.42
C PHE A 286 -16.28 6.28 17.38
N GLN A 287 -16.32 6.02 18.69
CA GLN A 287 -16.67 7.03 19.70
C GLN A 287 -15.67 8.19 19.77
N HIS A 288 -14.38 7.92 19.59
CA HIS A 288 -13.33 8.94 19.62
C HIS A 288 -13.04 9.57 18.25
N GLY A 289 -13.60 9.01 17.18
CA GLY A 289 -13.44 9.49 15.81
C GLY A 289 -12.55 8.58 14.96
N LEU A 290 -13.15 7.96 13.94
CA LEU A 290 -12.44 7.07 13.02
C LEU A 290 -11.38 7.82 12.19
N HIS A 291 -11.71 9.01 11.70
CA HIS A 291 -10.78 9.80 10.87
C HIS A 291 -9.57 10.25 11.68
N GLU A 292 -9.80 10.73 12.90
CA GLU A 292 -8.77 11.14 13.86
C GLU A 292 -7.82 9.99 14.18
N PHE A 293 -8.37 8.79 14.44
CA PHE A 293 -7.59 7.58 14.65
C PHE A 293 -6.72 7.24 13.43
N ILE A 294 -7.26 7.32 12.22
CA ILE A 294 -6.52 7.02 10.98
C ILE A 294 -5.40 8.06 10.76
N GLN A 295 -5.68 9.35 10.98
CA GLN A 295 -4.69 10.42 10.87
C GLN A 295 -3.53 10.25 11.87
N GLU A 296 -3.85 9.90 13.13
CA GLU A 296 -2.82 9.58 14.14
C GLU A 296 -1.98 8.38 13.69
N PHE A 297 -2.61 7.33 13.15
CA PHE A 297 -1.91 6.17 12.63
C PHE A 297 -0.98 6.52 11.46
N ILE A 298 -1.44 7.33 10.49
CA ILE A 298 -0.61 7.78 9.35
C ILE A 298 0.61 8.54 9.85
N ALA A 299 0.42 9.45 10.81
CA ALA A 299 1.52 10.21 11.42
C ALA A 299 2.52 9.29 12.15
N ASP A 300 2.02 8.30 12.90
CA ASP A 300 2.87 7.33 13.59
C ASP A 300 3.62 6.41 12.62
N ASN A 301 3.00 6.01 11.50
CA ASN A 301 3.63 5.19 10.47
C ASN A 301 4.75 5.95 9.74
N SER A 302 4.49 7.23 9.41
CA SER A 302 5.51 8.13 8.85
C SER A 302 6.69 8.30 9.83
N ARG A 303 6.39 8.58 11.10
CA ARG A 303 7.39 8.71 12.16
C ARG A 303 8.22 7.44 12.34
N LEU A 304 7.61 6.26 12.26
CA LEU A 304 8.35 5.00 12.31
C LEU A 304 9.37 4.90 11.17
N GLY A 305 8.99 5.28 9.95
CA GLY A 305 9.89 5.34 8.80
C GLY A 305 11.12 6.22 9.06
N ASP A 306 10.92 7.41 9.62
CA ASP A 306 12.01 8.33 9.97
C ASP A 306 12.94 7.76 11.06
N ILE A 307 12.35 7.10 12.06
CA ILE A 307 13.12 6.47 13.15
C ILE A 307 13.94 5.29 12.61
N ILE A 308 13.36 4.45 11.74
CA ILE A 308 14.08 3.34 11.09
C ILE A 308 15.24 3.89 10.27
N ALA A 309 15.00 4.93 9.47
CA ALA A 309 16.03 5.58 8.68
C ALA A 309 17.20 6.03 9.56
N LYS A 310 16.92 6.80 10.62
CA LYS A 310 17.95 7.30 11.56
C LYS A 310 18.67 6.18 12.32
N GLN A 311 17.98 5.10 12.66
CA GLN A 311 18.53 4.04 13.51
C GLN A 311 19.37 3.03 12.72
N TYR A 312 19.01 2.74 11.47
CA TYR A 312 19.56 1.62 10.70
C TYR A 312 20.03 1.94 9.28
N LEU A 313 19.53 3.02 8.66
CA LEU A 313 19.75 3.31 7.23
C LEU A 313 20.66 4.51 6.99
N ILE A 314 21.37 4.98 8.03
CA ILE A 314 22.44 6.00 7.94
C ILE A 314 23.76 5.32 8.26
#